data_AF-A0A2V2WVH6-F1
#
_entry.id   AF-A0A2V2WVH6-F1
#
_cell.length_a   1.000
_cell.length_b   1.000
_cell.length_c   1.000
_cell.angle_alpha   90.00
_cell.angle_beta   90.00
_cell.angle_gamma   90.00
#
_symmetry.space_group_name_H-M   'P 1'
#
loop_
_entity.id
_entity.type
_entity.pdbx_description
1 polymer ?
#
loop_
_entity_poly.entity_id
_entity_poly.type
_entity_poly.pdbx_seq_one_letter_code
_entity_poly.pdbx_strand_id
1 'polypeptide(L)'
;MYQLLSPRTARHARLFRLANNLASSPSGTAGVPKTDGERLLWVNSHVKRNKDIEMSIEEESLRERQLPLKLGENAFTSSAQATHGSLFHFREYPMYPGEYVPAGHNTLSSLRHELRLELTAQSLKEAWMRISGGIYFQSADDYYASVDGLDAEQLGEVLAALFPYLSTYEAQALVQCTLDSISKPMNTASRQLSRTITAEAVGLDNAPGHYTNFLDWMGRLTETRGFKTEHALFQFSRRKFNRDDVRVMFENYKLMSRATLIADSADSYSHFYTVLKDFARKVAGEDSRHQIGVRIDEPEVDAETGIAVGRGCADGEKYQFTALLRENRDHNGAITIMGKPMALVLDNKAWLMEMLLMPFDEANLDYRDFDVHIVLEGHAMPSIANEIAAFALRMSIANALVKLLPLTRIPLKKSGLLSVDRRRERGQFPGYLDGKKVKRKFAKR
;
A
#
# COMPACT_ATOMS: atom_id res chain seq x y z
N MET A 1 -5.24 -56.86 -30.92
CA MET A 1 -4.19 -56.18 -30.13
C MET A 1 -4.70 -55.99 -28.72
N TYR A 2 -3.95 -56.41 -27.70
CA TYR A 2 -4.31 -56.23 -26.29
C TYR A 2 -3.57 -55.01 -25.72
N GLN A 3 -4.24 -54.20 -24.89
CA GLN A 3 -3.58 -53.13 -24.12
C GLN A 3 -3.33 -53.61 -22.69
N LEU A 4 -2.12 -53.40 -22.19
CA LEU A 4 -1.77 -53.69 -20.80
C LEU A 4 -2.48 -52.69 -19.87
N LEU A 5 -3.13 -53.22 -18.83
CA LEU A 5 -3.76 -52.45 -17.75
C LEU A 5 -2.76 -52.01 -16.67
N SER A 6 -1.60 -52.66 -16.60
CA SER A 6 -0.54 -52.35 -15.64
C SER A 6 0.06 -50.94 -15.87
N PRO A 7 0.68 -50.33 -14.84
CA PRO A 7 1.30 -49.01 -14.95
C PRO A 7 2.28 -48.92 -16.12
N ARG A 8 2.08 -47.95 -17.02
CA ARG A 8 2.80 -47.84 -18.29
C ARG A 8 4.17 -47.19 -18.18
N THR A 9 4.31 -46.19 -17.30
CA THR A 9 5.55 -45.43 -17.13
C THR A 9 5.97 -45.39 -15.66
N ALA A 10 7.22 -45.01 -15.39
CA ALA A 10 7.74 -44.86 -14.03
C ALA A 10 6.88 -43.90 -13.17
N ARG A 11 6.32 -42.83 -13.76
CA ARG A 11 5.40 -41.89 -13.09
C ARG A 11 4.12 -42.60 -12.63
N HIS A 12 3.52 -43.43 -13.51
CA HIS A 12 2.36 -44.25 -13.16
C HIS A 12 2.70 -45.27 -12.07
N ALA A 13 3.83 -45.97 -12.17
CA ALA A 13 4.24 -46.96 -11.19
C ALA A 13 4.48 -46.34 -9.80
N ARG A 14 5.07 -45.14 -9.73
CA ARG A 14 5.28 -44.39 -8.49
C ARG A 14 3.95 -43.98 -7.85
N LEU A 15 3.05 -43.37 -8.62
CA LEU A 15 1.74 -42.94 -8.12
C LEU A 15 0.85 -44.11 -7.74
N PHE A 16 0.90 -45.21 -8.48
CA PHE A 16 0.16 -46.43 -8.14
C PHE A 16 0.65 -47.04 -6.83
N ARG A 17 1.97 -47.11 -6.60
CA ARG A 17 2.51 -47.52 -5.30
C ARG A 17 2.04 -46.61 -4.15
N LEU A 18 1.99 -45.30 -4.40
CA LEU A 18 1.50 -44.34 -3.40
C LEU A 18 0.00 -44.52 -3.11
N ALA A 19 -0.84 -44.72 -4.14
CA ALA A 19 -2.26 -45.00 -3.97
C ALA A 19 -2.49 -46.29 -3.16
N ASN A 20 -1.64 -47.31 -3.36
CA ASN A 20 -1.69 -48.54 -2.58
C ASN A 20 -1.32 -48.28 -1.11
N ASN A 21 -0.28 -47.48 -0.85
CA ASN A 21 0.11 -47.09 0.50
C ASN A 21 -1.00 -46.32 1.23
N LEU A 22 -1.70 -45.42 0.53
CA LEU A 22 -2.85 -44.70 1.06
C LEU A 22 -4.00 -45.66 1.40
N ALA A 23 -4.28 -46.61 0.51
CA ALA A 23 -5.31 -47.63 0.74
C ALA A 23 -4.98 -48.58 1.92
N SER A 24 -3.69 -48.83 2.18
CA SER A 24 -3.21 -49.65 3.30
C SER A 24 -3.00 -48.88 4.61
N SER A 25 -3.24 -47.57 4.63
CA SER A 25 -3.02 -46.74 5.83
C SER A 25 -3.94 -47.19 6.97
N PRO A 26 -3.43 -47.31 8.22
CA PRO A 26 -4.18 -47.84 9.36
C PRO A 26 -5.38 -46.97 9.76
N SER A 27 -5.42 -45.69 9.35
CA SER A 27 -6.55 -44.79 9.58
C SER A 27 -7.63 -44.83 8.50
N GLY A 28 -7.44 -45.62 7.42
CA GLY A 28 -8.41 -45.74 6.33
C GLY A 28 -8.85 -44.38 5.77
N THR A 29 -8.01 -43.74 4.96
CA THR A 29 -8.34 -42.43 4.35
C THR A 29 -9.65 -42.51 3.56
N ALA A 30 -10.65 -41.72 3.97
CA ALA A 30 -11.98 -41.70 3.36
C ALA A 30 -11.89 -41.38 1.86
N GLY A 31 -12.70 -42.06 1.04
CA GLY A 31 -12.80 -41.82 -0.41
C GLY A 31 -11.70 -42.46 -1.27
N VAL A 32 -10.71 -43.16 -0.70
CA VAL A 32 -9.70 -43.88 -1.51
C VAL A 32 -10.27 -45.17 -2.10
N PRO A 33 -10.13 -45.42 -3.42
CA PRO A 33 -10.69 -46.61 -4.05
C PRO A 33 -10.05 -47.91 -3.54
N LYS A 34 -10.89 -48.90 -3.21
CA LYS A 34 -10.44 -50.19 -2.66
C LYS A 34 -9.93 -51.13 -3.74
N THR A 35 -10.47 -51.05 -4.95
CA THR A 35 -10.08 -51.95 -6.05
C THR A 35 -8.84 -51.45 -6.79
N ASP A 36 -7.99 -52.38 -7.25
CA ASP A 36 -6.80 -52.04 -8.04
C ASP A 36 -7.19 -51.41 -9.40
N GLY A 37 -8.33 -51.81 -9.98
CA GLY A 37 -8.85 -51.27 -11.24
C GLY A 37 -9.22 -49.78 -11.16
N GLU A 38 -9.94 -49.38 -10.10
CA GLU A 38 -10.26 -47.96 -9.85
C GLU A 38 -9.01 -47.15 -9.54
N ARG A 39 -8.06 -47.72 -8.77
CA ARG A 39 -6.76 -47.06 -8.50
C ARG A 39 -5.95 -46.85 -9.78
N LEU A 40 -5.92 -47.81 -10.69
CA LEU A 40 -5.28 -47.66 -12.00
C LEU A 40 -5.95 -46.54 -12.83
N LEU A 41 -7.28 -46.47 -12.83
CA LEU A 41 -8.03 -45.40 -13.50
C LEU A 41 -7.70 -44.03 -12.90
N TRP A 42 -7.68 -43.93 -11.56
CA TRP A 42 -7.35 -42.70 -10.85
C TRP A 42 -5.94 -42.20 -11.18
N VAL A 43 -4.94 -43.09 -11.15
CA VAL A 43 -3.55 -42.77 -11.46
C VAL A 43 -3.39 -42.31 -12.92
N ASN A 44 -4.03 -43.01 -13.87
CA ASN A 44 -3.98 -42.61 -15.28
C ASN A 44 -4.59 -41.22 -15.51
N SER A 45 -5.73 -40.93 -14.88
CA SER A 45 -6.37 -39.61 -14.95
C SER A 45 -5.55 -38.51 -14.29
N HIS A 46 -4.88 -38.81 -13.17
CA HIS A 46 -4.01 -37.84 -12.49
C HIS A 46 -2.78 -37.50 -13.32
N VAL A 47 -2.14 -38.50 -13.94
CA VAL A 47 -1.01 -38.24 -14.86
C VAL A 47 -1.46 -37.45 -16.09
N LYS A 48 -2.65 -37.75 -16.63
CA LYS A 48 -3.24 -36.99 -17.74
C LYS A 48 -3.49 -35.53 -17.35
N ARG A 49 -4.09 -35.26 -16.18
CA ARG A 49 -4.32 -33.91 -15.66
C ARG A 49 -3.02 -33.12 -15.52
N ASN A 50 -1.97 -33.71 -14.95
CA ASN A 50 -0.71 -32.98 -14.78
C ASN A 50 -0.05 -32.64 -16.12
N LYS A 51 -0.15 -33.53 -17.11
CA LYS A 51 0.33 -33.25 -18.47
C LYS A 51 -0.48 -32.13 -19.16
N ASP A 52 -1.77 -32.05 -18.87
CA ASP A 52 -2.66 -30.98 -19.35
C ASP A 52 -2.29 -29.62 -18.73
N ILE A 53 -1.99 -29.61 -17.42
CA ILE A 53 -1.48 -28.41 -16.73
C ILE A 53 -0.11 -27.98 -17.30
N GLU A 54 0.82 -28.92 -17.49
CA GLU A 54 2.12 -28.66 -18.12
C GLU A 54 1.95 -28.03 -19.51
N MET A 55 0.99 -28.53 -20.30
CA MET A 55 0.65 -27.98 -21.62
C MET A 55 0.09 -26.56 -21.53
N SER A 56 -0.82 -26.29 -20.58
CA SER A 56 -1.37 -24.95 -20.37
C SER A 56 -0.30 -23.94 -19.96
N ILE A 57 0.65 -24.33 -19.10
CA ILE A 57 1.78 -23.46 -18.70
C ILE A 57 2.68 -23.15 -19.90
N GLU A 58 2.98 -24.16 -20.73
CA GLU A 58 3.76 -23.97 -21.95
C GLU A 58 3.03 -23.04 -22.93
N GLU A 59 1.72 -23.26 -23.14
CA GLU A 59 0.89 -22.41 -23.99
C GLU A 59 0.87 -20.95 -23.52
N GLU A 60 0.67 -20.68 -22.23
CA GLU A 60 0.67 -19.31 -21.69
C GLU A 60 2.05 -18.65 -21.84
N SER A 61 3.15 -19.39 -21.68
CA SER A 61 4.50 -18.84 -21.91
C SER A 61 4.76 -18.44 -23.38
N LEU A 62 4.12 -19.13 -24.32
CA LEU A 62 4.18 -18.80 -25.75
C LEU A 62 3.26 -17.62 -26.07
N ARG A 63 2.07 -17.56 -25.46
CA ARG A 63 1.09 -16.47 -25.62
C ARG A 63 1.58 -15.16 -25.03
N GLU A 64 2.25 -15.17 -23.87
CA GLU A 64 2.72 -13.95 -23.20
C GLU A 64 3.58 -13.07 -24.12
N ARG A 65 4.42 -13.71 -24.96
CA ARG A 65 5.26 -13.03 -25.94
C ARG A 65 4.49 -12.43 -27.12
N GLN A 66 3.27 -12.91 -27.36
CA GLN A 66 2.40 -12.51 -28.47
C GLN A 66 1.25 -11.61 -28.00
N LEU A 67 1.14 -11.32 -26.70
CA LEU A 67 0.06 -10.50 -26.16
C LEU A 67 0.08 -9.12 -26.83
N PRO A 68 -1.02 -8.69 -27.48
CA PRO A 68 -1.10 -7.34 -27.99
C PRO A 68 -1.11 -6.39 -26.80
N LEU A 69 -0.20 -5.41 -26.81
CA LEU A 69 -0.34 -4.26 -25.94
C LEU A 69 -1.64 -3.56 -26.35
N LYS A 70 -2.55 -3.31 -25.39
CA LYS A 70 -3.70 -2.43 -25.59
C LYS A 70 -3.21 -0.99 -25.73
N LEU A 71 -2.52 -0.71 -26.83
CA LEU A 71 -2.31 0.62 -27.35
C LEU A 71 -3.71 1.11 -27.70
N GLY A 72 -4.25 2.07 -26.94
CA GLY A 72 -5.57 2.64 -27.22
C GLY A 72 -5.65 3.11 -28.68
N GLU A 73 -6.84 3.23 -29.25
CA GLU A 73 -7.04 3.56 -30.69
C GLU A 73 -6.33 4.86 -31.16
N ASN A 74 -5.82 5.67 -30.22
CA ASN A 74 -5.05 6.90 -30.47
C ASN A 74 -3.53 6.75 -30.29
N ALA A 75 -3.02 5.55 -30.05
CA ALA A 75 -1.60 5.31 -29.90
C ALA A 75 -0.95 5.23 -31.28
N PHE A 76 -0.50 6.38 -31.77
CA PHE A 76 0.35 6.43 -32.95
C PHE A 76 1.62 5.63 -32.70
N THR A 77 1.77 4.50 -33.40
CA THR A 77 3.08 3.89 -33.66
C THR A 77 3.84 4.82 -34.59
N SER A 78 4.41 5.89 -34.02
CA SER A 78 5.45 6.65 -34.71
C SER A 78 6.69 5.77 -34.81
N SER A 79 6.78 4.99 -35.88
CA SER A 79 8.02 4.41 -36.36
C SER A 79 8.91 5.54 -36.90
N ALA A 80 9.43 6.37 -36.00
CA ALA A 80 10.58 7.25 -36.18
C ALA A 80 10.68 8.14 -34.93
N GLN A 81 11.65 7.82 -34.07
CA GLN A 81 12.35 8.77 -33.19
C GLN A 81 11.53 9.95 -32.64
N ALA A 82 10.79 9.71 -31.57
CA ALA A 82 10.63 10.66 -30.49
C ALA A 82 10.73 9.83 -29.21
N THR A 83 11.36 10.28 -28.13
CA THR A 83 10.62 10.85 -27.00
C THR A 83 11.60 11.40 -25.93
N HIS A 84 11.71 12.68 -25.58
CA HIS A 84 10.98 13.88 -26.01
C HIS A 84 11.88 15.11 -25.84
N GLY A 85 12.07 15.91 -26.90
CA GLY A 85 12.51 17.30 -26.77
C GLY A 85 11.36 18.19 -26.29
N SER A 86 11.67 19.42 -25.88
CA SER A 86 10.65 20.44 -25.61
C SER A 86 9.77 20.69 -26.84
N LEU A 87 8.56 21.21 -26.63
CA LEU A 87 7.62 21.57 -27.71
C LEU A 87 8.23 22.53 -28.75
N PHE A 88 9.20 23.34 -28.33
CA PHE A 88 9.93 24.29 -29.17
C PHE A 88 11.43 24.12 -28.97
N HIS A 89 12.21 24.41 -30.01
CA HIS A 89 13.66 24.56 -29.93
C HIS A 89 14.01 26.05 -29.97
N PHE A 90 14.05 26.68 -28.80
CA PHE A 90 14.53 28.05 -28.66
C PHE A 90 16.04 28.08 -28.40
N ARG A 91 16.67 29.24 -28.64
CA ARG A 91 18.01 29.51 -28.10
C ARG A 91 17.90 29.78 -26.60
N GLU A 92 19.03 29.70 -25.90
CA GLU A 92 19.11 30.08 -24.48
C GLU A 92 18.51 31.47 -24.25
N TYR A 93 17.78 31.60 -23.14
CA TYR A 93 17.17 32.87 -22.77
C TYR A 93 18.25 33.91 -22.44
N PRO A 94 18.06 35.20 -22.77
CA PRO A 94 19.02 36.23 -22.42
C PRO A 94 19.24 36.29 -20.91
N MET A 95 20.50 36.46 -20.48
CA MET A 95 20.83 36.64 -19.07
C MET A 95 20.25 37.95 -18.55
N TYR A 96 19.65 37.92 -17.36
CA TYR A 96 19.12 39.13 -16.75
C TYR A 96 20.25 40.09 -16.30
N PRO A 97 20.02 41.41 -16.25
CA PRO A 97 21.03 42.35 -15.75
C PRO A 97 21.44 42.03 -14.31
N GLY A 98 22.73 41.75 -14.10
CA GLY A 98 23.28 41.35 -12.80
C GLY A 98 23.33 39.83 -12.55
N GLU A 99 22.77 39.02 -13.45
CA GLU A 99 22.93 37.57 -13.45
C GLU A 99 24.28 37.18 -14.07
N TYR A 100 24.96 36.19 -13.49
CA TYR A 100 26.22 35.65 -14.01
C TYR A 100 26.36 34.16 -13.66
N VAL A 101 27.12 33.42 -14.48
CA VAL A 101 27.50 32.04 -14.15
C VAL A 101 28.51 32.06 -13.01
N PRO A 102 28.27 31.36 -11.88
CA PRO A 102 29.19 31.34 -10.76
C PRO A 102 30.61 30.90 -11.15
N ALA A 103 31.62 31.55 -10.59
CA ALA A 103 33.02 31.20 -10.84
C ALA A 103 33.32 29.76 -10.38
N GLY A 104 34.13 29.03 -11.14
CA GLY A 104 34.45 27.62 -10.86
C GLY A 104 33.35 26.61 -11.23
N HIS A 105 32.20 27.06 -11.75
CA HIS A 105 31.13 26.19 -12.23
C HIS A 105 31.22 25.98 -13.75
N ASN A 106 31.33 24.72 -14.19
CA ASN A 106 31.29 24.38 -15.61
C ASN A 106 29.85 24.10 -16.07
N THR A 107 29.26 25.05 -16.80
CA THR A 107 27.87 24.97 -17.31
C THR A 107 27.65 23.80 -18.27
N LEU A 108 28.63 23.48 -19.11
CA LEU A 108 28.52 22.42 -20.11
C LEU A 108 29.34 21.21 -19.67
N SER A 109 28.81 20.48 -18.69
CA SER A 109 29.34 19.21 -18.20
C SER A 109 28.46 18.03 -18.63
N SER A 110 29.03 16.83 -18.71
CA SER A 110 28.32 15.62 -19.13
C SER A 110 28.91 14.39 -18.46
N LEU A 111 28.14 13.31 -18.37
CA LEU A 111 28.56 12.08 -17.69
C LEU A 111 29.68 11.32 -18.43
N ARG A 112 29.98 11.67 -19.69
CA ARG A 112 31.14 11.14 -20.43
C ARG A 112 32.44 11.88 -20.12
N HIS A 113 32.38 13.09 -19.54
CA HIS A 113 33.59 13.84 -19.20
C HIS A 113 34.32 13.18 -18.02
N GLU A 114 35.58 13.50 -17.82
CA GLU A 114 36.36 12.97 -16.70
C GLU A 114 35.79 13.42 -15.34
N LEU A 115 35.98 12.59 -14.32
CA LEU A 115 35.60 12.94 -12.95
C LEU A 115 36.59 13.97 -12.40
N ARG A 116 36.04 15.03 -11.80
CA ARG A 116 36.85 16.03 -11.11
C ARG A 116 37.49 15.39 -9.87
N LEU A 117 38.71 15.82 -9.55
CA LEU A 117 39.49 15.29 -8.41
C LEU A 117 38.93 15.76 -7.05
N GLU A 118 38.35 16.95 -7.02
CA GLU A 118 37.83 17.56 -5.78
C GLU A 118 36.49 16.95 -5.35
N LEU A 119 36.25 16.88 -4.04
CA LEU A 119 34.98 16.45 -3.45
C LEU A 119 34.08 17.67 -3.20
N THR A 120 33.22 17.96 -4.16
CA THR A 120 32.20 19.01 -4.09
C THR A 120 30.82 18.37 -4.26
N ALA A 121 29.75 19.08 -3.88
CA ALA A 121 28.39 18.58 -4.11
C ALA A 121 28.14 18.27 -5.60
N GLN A 122 28.71 19.04 -6.54
CA GLN A 122 28.57 18.80 -7.98
C GLN A 122 29.34 17.55 -8.43
N SER A 123 30.63 17.44 -8.07
CA SER A 123 31.45 16.28 -8.46
C SER A 123 30.97 14.98 -7.84
N LEU A 124 30.53 15.00 -6.57
CA LEU A 124 29.97 13.83 -5.90
C LEU A 124 28.63 13.40 -6.50
N LYS A 125 27.76 14.33 -6.90
CA LYS A 125 26.49 13.99 -7.58
C LYS A 125 26.73 13.43 -8.98
N GLU A 126 27.67 13.99 -9.74
CA GLU A 126 28.06 13.43 -11.04
C GLU A 126 28.69 12.03 -10.91
N ALA A 127 29.55 11.82 -9.91
CA ALA A 127 30.11 10.50 -9.62
C ALA A 127 29.02 9.52 -9.19
N TRP A 128 28.13 9.94 -8.29
CA TRP A 128 27.01 9.15 -7.82
C TRP A 128 26.06 8.74 -8.94
N MET A 129 25.75 9.64 -9.89
CA MET A 129 24.97 9.31 -11.09
C MET A 129 25.60 8.18 -11.90
N ARG A 130 26.93 8.16 -12.03
CA ARG A 130 27.63 7.11 -12.78
C ARG A 130 27.66 5.79 -12.02
N ILE A 131 27.77 5.85 -10.70
CA ILE A 131 27.85 4.67 -9.82
C ILE A 131 26.48 4.02 -9.64
N SER A 132 25.47 4.80 -9.29
CA SER A 132 24.13 4.32 -8.94
C SER A 132 23.13 4.37 -10.11
N GLY A 133 23.55 4.91 -11.25
CA GLY A 133 22.73 5.10 -12.44
C GLY A 133 21.79 6.29 -12.33
N GLY A 134 20.85 6.28 -11.38
CA GLY A 134 19.82 7.32 -11.26
C GLY A 134 19.12 7.37 -9.92
N ILE A 135 19.72 6.78 -8.88
CA ILE A 135 19.18 6.82 -7.53
C ILE A 135 19.48 8.20 -6.94
N TYR A 136 18.47 8.94 -6.55
CA TYR A 136 18.63 10.19 -5.81
C TYR A 136 17.66 10.23 -4.64
N PHE A 137 18.09 10.87 -3.56
CA PHE A 137 17.35 10.96 -2.31
C PHE A 137 17.41 12.42 -1.81
N GLN A 138 16.37 12.89 -1.09
CA GLN A 138 16.31 14.29 -0.68
C GLN A 138 17.10 14.55 0.60
N SER A 139 17.16 13.57 1.49
CA SER A 139 17.90 13.58 2.75
C SER A 139 18.65 12.26 2.95
N ALA A 140 19.61 12.22 3.87
CA ALA A 140 20.27 10.98 4.25
C ALA A 140 19.28 9.99 4.91
N ASP A 141 18.23 10.47 5.59
CA ASP A 141 17.17 9.61 6.14
C ASP A 141 16.43 8.84 5.05
N ASP A 142 16.19 9.45 3.89
CA ASP A 142 15.58 8.76 2.74
C ASP A 142 16.49 7.63 2.21
N TYR A 143 17.81 7.84 2.25
CA TYR A 143 18.78 6.80 1.91
C TYR A 143 18.70 5.65 2.92
N TYR A 144 18.75 5.95 4.22
CA TYR A 144 18.59 4.94 5.27
C TYR A 144 17.25 4.21 5.21
N ALA A 145 16.17 4.90 4.84
CA ALA A 145 14.86 4.30 4.60
C ALA A 145 14.88 3.35 3.38
N SER A 146 15.70 3.62 2.37
CA SER A 146 15.82 2.75 1.18
C SER A 146 16.63 1.47 1.46
N VAL A 147 17.59 1.53 2.38
CA VAL A 147 18.43 0.38 2.76
C VAL A 147 17.89 -0.39 3.97
N ASP A 148 16.84 0.12 4.62
CA ASP A 148 16.03 -0.47 5.70
C ASP A 148 16.81 -1.28 6.76
N GLY A 149 17.17 -0.61 7.86
CA GLY A 149 17.87 -1.22 8.99
C GLY A 149 19.41 -1.16 8.90
N LEU A 150 19.94 -0.46 7.90
CA LEU A 150 21.36 -0.09 7.85
C LEU A 150 21.58 1.28 8.48
N ASP A 151 22.46 1.33 9.48
CA ASP A 151 22.82 2.56 10.19
C ASP A 151 24.20 3.08 9.78
N ALA A 152 24.49 4.33 10.15
CA ALA A 152 25.74 5.02 9.83
C ALA A 152 26.99 4.28 10.34
N GLU A 153 26.89 3.63 11.50
CA GLU A 153 28.00 2.88 12.09
C GLU A 153 28.34 1.62 11.30
N GLN A 154 27.33 0.91 10.80
CA GLN A 154 27.51 -0.31 10.01
C GLN A 154 28.21 0.01 8.67
N LEU A 155 27.84 1.12 8.03
CA LEU A 155 28.56 1.62 6.84
C LEU A 155 29.96 2.14 7.20
N GLY A 156 30.11 2.75 8.38
CA GLY A 156 31.39 3.22 8.90
C GLY A 156 32.40 2.10 9.11
N GLU A 157 31.98 0.92 9.56
CA GLU A 157 32.85 -0.27 9.69
C GLU A 157 33.42 -0.72 8.35
N VAL A 158 32.60 -0.69 7.29
CA VAL A 158 33.06 -0.99 5.92
C VAL A 158 34.11 0.02 5.47
N LEU A 159 33.88 1.32 5.71
CA LEU A 159 34.84 2.36 5.35
C LEU A 159 36.12 2.29 6.18
N ALA A 160 36.04 1.94 7.47
CA ALA A 160 37.22 1.76 8.32
C ALA A 160 38.08 0.59 7.85
N ALA A 161 37.47 -0.48 7.32
CA ALA A 161 38.18 -1.59 6.71
C ALA A 161 38.83 -1.21 5.37
N LEU A 162 38.16 -0.39 4.55
CA LEU A 162 38.67 0.06 3.25
C LEU A 162 39.77 1.12 3.35
N PHE A 163 39.72 1.96 4.39
CA PHE A 163 40.69 3.02 4.65
C PHE A 163 41.34 2.81 6.02
N PRO A 164 42.41 1.99 6.11
CA PRO A 164 42.99 1.55 7.40
C PRO A 164 43.53 2.67 8.30
N TYR A 165 43.70 3.87 7.76
CA TYR A 165 44.20 5.04 8.48
C TYR A 165 43.09 5.88 9.14
N LEU A 166 41.82 5.62 8.81
CA LEU A 166 40.70 6.34 9.42
C LEU A 166 40.34 5.73 10.78
N SER A 167 40.10 6.59 11.76
CA SER A 167 39.45 6.15 12.99
C SER A 167 38.00 5.73 12.72
N THR A 168 37.42 4.94 13.63
CA THR A 168 36.02 4.51 13.52
C THR A 168 35.05 5.69 13.44
N TYR A 169 35.29 6.75 14.21
CA TYR A 169 34.48 7.97 14.18
C TYR A 169 34.64 8.76 12.88
N GLU A 170 35.86 8.84 12.32
CA GLU A 170 36.11 9.49 11.04
C GLU A 170 35.49 8.71 9.87
N ALA A 171 35.48 7.38 9.94
CA ALA A 171 34.82 6.54 8.96
C ALA A 171 33.30 6.77 8.95
N GLN A 172 32.67 6.86 10.12
CA GLN A 172 31.26 7.24 10.25
C GLN A 172 31.00 8.68 9.75
N ALA A 173 31.89 9.62 10.09
CA ALA A 173 31.79 11.00 9.62
C ALA A 173 31.92 11.09 8.10
N LEU A 174 32.74 10.24 7.48
CA LEU A 174 32.89 10.15 6.03
C LEU A 174 31.60 9.68 5.35
N VAL A 175 30.90 8.69 5.92
CA VAL A 175 29.56 8.27 5.44
C VAL A 175 28.61 9.46 5.46
N GLN A 176 28.48 10.12 6.61
CA GLN A 176 27.53 11.23 6.80
C GLN A 176 27.86 12.41 5.89
N CYS A 177 29.13 12.82 5.82
CA CYS A 177 29.58 13.93 4.97
C CYS A 177 29.34 13.64 3.48
N THR A 178 29.54 12.39 3.05
CA THR A 178 29.27 11.99 1.66
C THR A 178 27.78 12.03 1.36
N LEU A 179 26.94 11.47 2.24
CA LEU A 179 25.49 11.49 2.07
C LEU A 179 24.95 12.92 2.04
N ASP A 180 25.38 13.80 2.96
CA ASP A 180 24.94 15.21 2.95
C ASP A 180 25.45 16.02 1.77
N SER A 181 26.54 15.60 1.14
CA SER A 181 27.04 16.24 -0.07
C SER A 181 26.21 15.84 -1.30
N ILE A 182 25.65 14.63 -1.29
CA ILE A 182 24.75 14.10 -2.32
C ILE A 182 23.31 14.62 -2.10
N SER A 183 22.85 14.73 -0.85
CA SER A 183 21.50 15.16 -0.49
C SER A 183 21.49 16.50 0.25
N LYS A 184 20.40 16.82 0.95
CA LYS A 184 20.38 17.93 1.92
C LYS A 184 21.02 17.47 3.24
N PRO A 185 21.67 18.37 3.99
CA PRO A 185 22.23 18.04 5.29
C PRO A 185 21.17 17.59 6.29
N MET A 186 21.47 16.56 7.09
CA MET A 186 20.59 16.14 8.18
C MET A 186 20.44 17.23 9.26
N ASN A 187 19.21 17.43 9.74
CA ASN A 187 18.91 18.33 10.86
C ASN A 187 18.80 17.53 12.17
N THR A 188 19.95 17.15 12.75
CA THR A 188 20.01 16.40 14.00
C THR A 188 20.38 17.30 15.18
N ALA A 189 19.94 16.92 16.38
CA ALA A 189 20.32 17.62 17.62
C ALA A 189 21.85 17.69 17.81
N SER A 190 22.59 16.65 17.40
CA SER A 190 24.06 16.65 17.46
C SER A 190 24.69 17.74 16.59
N ARG A 191 24.13 18.01 15.40
CA ARG A 191 24.57 19.09 14.52
C ARG A 191 24.14 20.48 14.96
N GLN A 192 22.98 20.57 15.61
CA GLN A 192 22.55 21.82 16.25
C GLN A 192 23.52 22.19 17.37
N LEU A 193 23.90 21.22 18.20
CA LEU A 193 24.87 21.40 19.26
C LEU A 193 26.25 21.76 18.72
N SER A 194 26.77 21.05 17.71
CA SER A 194 28.08 21.36 17.13
C SER A 194 28.14 22.77 16.51
N ARG A 195 27.07 23.19 15.83
CA ARG A 195 26.95 24.57 15.31
C ARG A 195 26.97 25.60 16.43
N THR A 196 26.24 25.35 17.51
CA THR A 196 26.18 26.25 18.66
C THR A 196 27.53 26.37 19.35
N ILE A 197 28.20 25.25 19.61
CA ILE A 197 29.55 25.22 20.20
C ILE A 197 30.52 26.01 19.34
N THR A 198 30.49 25.81 18.02
CA THR A 198 31.42 26.50 17.11
C THR A 198 31.14 28.01 17.06
N ALA A 199 29.86 28.40 16.97
CA ALA A 199 29.46 29.80 16.97
C ALA A 199 29.92 30.54 18.24
N GLU A 200 29.75 29.91 19.40
CA GLU A 200 30.20 30.48 20.68
C GLU A 200 31.72 30.48 20.83
N ALA A 201 32.41 29.45 20.30
CA ALA A 201 33.86 29.36 20.34
C ALA A 201 34.55 30.43 19.47
N VAL A 202 33.93 30.83 18.34
CA VAL A 202 34.43 31.92 17.49
C VAL A 202 34.23 33.29 18.17
N GLY A 203 33.14 33.46 18.93
CA GLY A 203 32.88 34.67 19.69
C GLY A 203 32.56 35.88 18.81
N LEU A 204 33.04 37.07 19.20
CA LEU A 204 32.77 38.29 18.44
C LEU A 204 33.61 38.38 17.16
N ASP A 205 32.98 38.81 16.06
CA ASP A 205 33.58 39.00 14.75
C ASP A 205 34.01 40.46 14.52
N ASN A 206 35.00 40.67 13.67
CA ASN A 206 35.44 42.01 13.24
C ASN A 206 34.61 42.57 12.08
N ALA A 207 33.50 41.92 11.72
CA ALA A 207 32.62 42.43 10.67
C ALA A 207 31.94 43.71 11.15
N PRO A 208 31.72 44.70 10.25
CA PRO A 208 30.99 45.92 10.62
C PRO A 208 29.60 45.56 11.17
N GLY A 209 29.27 46.10 12.34
CA GLY A 209 28.00 45.84 13.02
C GLY A 209 27.81 44.40 13.52
N HIS A 210 28.89 43.63 13.66
CA HIS A 210 28.86 42.20 14.02
C HIS A 210 27.94 41.38 13.12
N TYR A 211 27.95 41.70 11.82
CA TYR A 211 26.98 41.19 10.86
C TYR A 211 26.90 39.66 10.84
N THR A 212 28.04 38.95 10.91
CA THR A 212 28.03 37.48 10.84
C THR A 212 27.53 36.86 12.14
N ASN A 213 27.74 37.53 13.28
CA ASN A 213 27.13 37.11 14.55
C ASN A 213 25.61 37.27 14.55
N PHE A 214 25.08 38.35 13.98
CA PHE A 214 23.63 38.50 13.84
C PHE A 214 23.04 37.47 12.88
N LEU A 215 23.72 37.17 11.77
CA LEU A 215 23.30 36.08 10.87
C LEU A 215 23.26 34.74 11.59
N ASP A 216 24.30 34.41 12.36
CA ASP A 216 24.37 33.16 13.11
C ASP A 216 23.28 33.07 14.20
N TRP A 217 23.11 34.14 15.00
CA TRP A 217 22.07 34.21 16.03
C TRP A 217 20.66 34.09 15.43
N MET A 218 20.39 34.82 14.33
CA MET A 218 19.13 34.73 13.58
C MET A 218 18.92 33.36 12.93
N GLY A 219 19.98 32.66 12.54
CA GLY A 219 19.90 31.30 12.06
C GLY A 219 19.53 30.32 13.18
N ARG A 220 20.25 30.38 14.31
CA ARG A 220 20.03 29.49 15.47
C ARG A 220 18.62 29.58 16.04
N LEU A 221 18.04 30.79 16.10
CA LEU A 221 16.68 30.95 16.63
C LEU A 221 15.61 30.23 15.82
N THR A 222 15.84 29.97 14.52
CA THR A 222 14.86 29.26 13.65
C THR A 222 14.64 27.80 14.05
N GLU A 223 15.61 27.19 14.75
CA GLU A 223 15.56 25.78 15.16
C GLU A 223 14.96 25.61 16.57
N THR A 224 14.72 26.72 17.28
CA THR A 224 14.25 26.71 18.66
C THR A 224 12.80 26.23 18.79
N ARG A 225 12.49 25.68 19.98
CA ARG A 225 11.12 25.27 20.34
C ARG A 225 10.13 26.43 20.28
N GLY A 226 10.55 27.64 20.67
CA GLY A 226 9.73 28.85 20.58
C GLY A 226 9.33 29.15 19.13
N PHE A 227 10.30 29.18 18.22
CA PHE A 227 10.05 29.44 16.81
C PHE A 227 9.17 28.37 16.13
N LYS A 228 9.37 27.09 16.46
CA LYS A 228 8.50 26.00 15.98
C LYS A 228 7.04 26.19 16.45
N THR A 229 6.83 26.67 17.68
CA THR A 229 5.50 26.99 18.21
C THR A 229 4.85 28.13 17.43
N GLU A 230 5.59 29.21 17.17
CA GLU A 230 5.12 30.34 16.36
C GLU A 230 4.75 29.91 14.94
N HIS A 231 5.59 29.07 14.32
CA HIS A 231 5.30 28.53 13.00
C HIS A 231 4.03 27.66 12.99
N ALA A 232 3.82 26.86 14.03
CA ALA A 232 2.60 26.07 14.20
C ALA A 232 1.36 26.97 14.36
N LEU A 233 1.40 28.00 15.21
CA LEU A 233 0.31 28.97 15.38
C LEU A 233 0.00 29.73 14.08
N PHE A 234 1.04 30.06 13.31
CA PHE A 234 0.89 30.70 12.00
C PHE A 234 0.18 29.80 10.99
N GLN A 235 0.55 28.51 10.91
CA GLN A 235 -0.12 27.56 10.02
C GLN A 235 -1.53 27.19 10.50
N PHE A 236 -1.74 27.18 11.82
CA PHE A 236 -3.06 27.04 12.42
C PHE A 236 -3.98 28.19 11.98
N SER A 237 -3.49 29.42 12.01
CA SER A 237 -4.23 30.61 11.54
C SER A 237 -4.64 30.52 10.06
N ARG A 238 -3.84 29.81 9.25
CA ARG A 238 -4.11 29.52 7.83
C ARG A 238 -5.05 28.33 7.60
N ARG A 239 -5.60 27.74 8.66
CA ARG A 239 -6.48 26.56 8.60
C ARG A 239 -5.81 25.36 7.93
N LYS A 240 -4.50 25.15 8.17
CA LYS A 240 -3.74 23.99 7.64
C LYS A 240 -3.83 22.74 8.50
N PHE A 241 -4.89 22.62 9.29
CA PHE A 241 -5.17 21.47 10.16
C PHE A 241 -6.44 20.73 9.71
N ASN A 242 -6.60 19.48 10.12
CA ASN A 242 -7.82 18.71 9.94
C ASN A 242 -8.52 18.41 11.30
N ARG A 243 -9.65 17.71 11.28
CA ARG A 243 -10.40 17.36 12.50
C ARG A 243 -9.58 16.49 13.45
N ASP A 244 -8.78 15.58 12.93
CA ASP A 244 -7.96 14.67 13.73
C ASP A 244 -6.84 15.43 14.45
N ASP A 245 -6.22 16.41 13.79
CA ASP A 245 -5.23 17.30 14.40
C ASP A 245 -5.83 18.03 15.62
N VAL A 246 -7.06 18.56 15.50
CA VAL A 246 -7.77 19.22 16.61
C VAL A 246 -8.11 18.24 17.74
N ARG A 247 -8.52 17.01 17.39
CA ARG A 247 -8.79 15.96 18.39
C ARG A 247 -7.51 15.62 19.18
N VAL A 248 -6.38 15.46 18.49
CA VAL A 248 -5.09 15.20 19.13
C VAL A 248 -4.67 16.36 20.02
N MET A 249 -4.80 17.61 19.55
CA MET A 249 -4.53 18.80 20.36
C MET A 249 -5.41 18.84 21.63
N PHE A 250 -6.67 18.45 21.52
CA PHE A 250 -7.59 18.40 22.64
C PHE A 250 -7.26 17.29 23.64
N GLU A 251 -6.85 16.11 23.16
CA GLU A 251 -6.37 15.02 24.01
C GLU A 251 -5.06 15.41 24.72
N ASN A 252 -4.13 16.06 24.03
CA ASN A 252 -2.89 16.62 24.62
C ASN A 252 -3.20 17.65 25.71
N TYR A 253 -4.16 18.55 25.47
CA TYR A 253 -4.60 19.52 26.49
C TYR A 253 -5.21 18.85 27.72
N LYS A 254 -6.03 17.81 27.53
CA LYS A 254 -6.67 17.07 28.64
C LYS A 254 -5.68 16.38 29.57
N LEU A 255 -4.49 16.04 29.08
CA LEU A 255 -3.43 15.42 29.89
C LEU A 255 -2.77 16.43 30.84
N MET A 256 -2.97 17.73 30.64
CA MET A 256 -2.34 18.76 31.47
C MET A 256 -3.12 18.94 32.78
N SER A 257 -2.44 18.74 33.90
CA SER A 257 -2.99 19.10 35.21
C SER A 257 -2.95 20.62 35.41
N ARG A 258 -3.71 21.15 36.37
CA ARG A 258 -3.63 22.57 36.75
C ARG A 258 -2.20 22.97 37.16
N ALA A 259 -1.47 22.08 37.84
CA ALA A 259 -0.08 22.34 38.22
C ALA A 259 0.84 22.42 36.98
N THR A 260 0.64 21.53 36.01
CA THR A 260 1.36 21.53 34.72
C THR A 260 1.10 22.83 33.95
N LEU A 261 -0.14 23.30 33.93
CA LEU A 261 -0.47 24.57 33.27
C LEU A 261 0.20 25.77 33.95
N ILE A 262 0.29 25.78 35.29
CA ILE A 262 0.98 26.87 36.01
C ILE A 262 2.49 26.82 35.71
N ALA A 263 3.09 25.63 35.69
CA ALA A 263 4.51 25.44 35.40
C ALA A 263 4.85 25.83 33.94
N ASP A 264 4.14 25.29 32.95
CA ASP A 264 4.37 25.55 31.52
C ASP A 264 3.88 26.96 31.08
N SER A 265 3.17 27.68 31.95
CA SER A 265 2.85 29.09 31.73
C SER A 265 3.97 30.04 32.16
N ALA A 266 4.94 29.56 32.96
CA ALA A 266 6.07 30.37 33.41
C ALA A 266 6.92 30.92 32.24
N ASP A 267 7.11 30.12 31.19
CA ASP A 267 7.88 30.52 30.00
C ASP A 267 7.03 31.28 28.96
N SER A 268 5.74 31.51 29.20
CA SER A 268 4.76 32.14 28.30
C SER A 268 4.48 31.46 26.94
N TYR A 269 5.29 30.48 26.49
CA TYR A 269 5.08 29.76 25.23
C TYR A 269 5.04 28.23 25.35
N SER A 270 5.61 27.64 26.41
CA SER A 270 5.84 26.19 26.47
C SER A 270 4.53 25.38 26.57
N HIS A 271 3.50 25.91 27.23
CA HIS A 271 2.15 25.34 27.24
C HIS A 271 1.50 25.30 25.85
N PHE A 272 1.71 26.32 25.00
CA PHE A 272 1.26 26.28 23.60
C PHE A 272 1.94 25.14 22.85
N TYR A 273 3.24 24.97 23.03
CA TYR A 273 3.93 23.83 22.44
C TYR A 273 3.39 22.50 22.96
N THR A 274 3.09 22.35 24.24
CA THR A 274 2.56 21.08 24.78
C THR A 274 1.24 20.69 24.12
N VAL A 275 0.36 21.65 23.87
CA VAL A 275 -0.90 21.43 23.14
C VAL A 275 -0.66 21.17 21.64
N LEU A 276 0.19 21.98 21.00
CA LEU A 276 0.45 21.96 19.56
C LEU A 276 1.55 20.98 19.13
N LYS A 277 2.15 20.22 20.05
CA LYS A 277 3.37 19.44 19.83
C LYS A 277 3.34 18.61 18.55
N ASP A 278 2.29 17.81 18.38
CA ASP A 278 2.13 16.94 17.22
C ASP A 278 1.85 17.71 15.94
N PHE A 279 1.09 18.80 16.02
CA PHE A 279 0.82 19.65 14.87
C PHE A 279 2.09 20.40 14.42
N ALA A 280 2.87 20.92 15.36
CA ALA A 280 4.17 21.55 15.09
C ALA A 280 5.14 20.57 14.43
N ARG A 281 5.22 19.33 14.93
CA ARG A 281 6.01 18.26 14.35
C ARG A 281 5.58 17.91 12.92
N LYS A 282 4.27 17.77 12.67
CA LYS A 282 3.68 17.52 11.35
C LYS A 282 4.00 18.63 10.35
N VAL A 283 3.83 19.89 10.77
CA VAL A 283 4.12 21.06 9.93
C VAL A 283 5.60 21.16 9.58
N ALA A 284 6.48 20.86 10.53
CA ALA A 284 7.93 20.87 10.32
C ALA A 284 8.43 19.69 9.46
N GLY A 285 7.58 18.72 9.13
CA GLY A 285 7.98 17.51 8.41
C GLY A 285 8.72 16.48 9.28
N GLU A 286 8.68 16.64 10.60
CA GLU A 286 9.34 15.77 11.59
C GLU A 286 8.42 14.61 12.04
N ASP A 287 7.24 14.45 11.44
CA ASP A 287 6.31 13.37 11.79
C ASP A 287 6.69 12.08 11.08
N SER A 288 7.42 11.22 11.79
CA SER A 288 7.85 9.89 11.34
C SER A 288 6.78 8.80 11.56
N ARG A 289 5.56 9.16 11.99
CA ARG A 289 4.50 8.17 12.19
C ARG A 289 4.05 7.57 10.86
N HIS A 290 4.02 6.23 10.83
CA HIS A 290 3.49 5.47 9.71
C HIS A 290 2.02 5.82 9.48
N GLN A 291 1.66 6.10 8.22
CA GLN A 291 0.26 6.27 7.84
C GLN A 291 -0.42 4.90 7.86
N ILE A 292 -1.46 4.77 8.68
CA ILE A 292 -2.22 3.52 8.79
C ILE A 292 -2.91 3.26 7.44
N GLY A 293 -2.49 2.20 6.74
CA GLY A 293 -3.06 1.83 5.43
C GLY A 293 -4.49 1.29 5.54
N VAL A 294 -4.62 0.06 6.05
CA VAL A 294 -5.92 -0.60 6.24
C VAL A 294 -5.97 -1.19 7.65
N ARG A 295 -7.12 -1.08 8.31
CA ARG A 295 -7.34 -1.67 9.65
C ARG A 295 -7.32 -3.19 9.53
N ILE A 296 -6.44 -3.86 10.27
CA ILE A 296 -6.41 -5.32 10.41
C ILE A 296 -7.05 -5.64 11.76
N ASP A 297 -8.12 -6.44 11.74
CA ASP A 297 -8.84 -6.84 12.95
C ASP A 297 -8.36 -8.23 13.42
N GLU A 298 -8.81 -8.68 14.58
CA GLU A 298 -8.67 -10.09 15.01
C GLU A 298 -9.80 -10.94 14.41
N PRO A 299 -9.65 -12.28 14.32
CA PRO A 299 -10.70 -13.14 13.81
C PRO A 299 -11.90 -13.17 14.78
N GLU A 300 -13.09 -12.93 14.25
CA GLU A 300 -14.36 -12.98 15.00
C GLU A 300 -15.12 -14.24 14.58
N VAL A 301 -14.75 -15.36 15.16
CA VAL A 301 -15.24 -16.69 14.80
C VAL A 301 -15.81 -17.37 16.04
N ASP A 302 -16.91 -18.09 15.88
CA ASP A 302 -17.42 -18.95 16.94
C ASP A 302 -16.46 -20.13 17.19
N ALA A 303 -16.02 -20.30 18.44
CA ALA A 303 -15.00 -21.28 18.80
C ALA A 303 -15.47 -22.74 18.64
N GLU A 304 -16.78 -23.01 18.77
CA GLU A 304 -17.31 -24.36 18.65
C GLU A 304 -17.56 -24.75 17.19
N THR A 305 -18.25 -23.89 16.44
CA THR A 305 -18.65 -24.21 15.07
C THR A 305 -17.60 -23.83 14.02
N GLY A 306 -16.71 -22.89 14.34
CA GLY A 306 -15.76 -22.30 13.39
C GLY A 306 -16.44 -21.38 12.37
N ILE A 307 -17.64 -20.88 12.65
CA ILE A 307 -18.42 -20.06 11.72
C ILE A 307 -18.12 -18.57 11.94
N ALA A 308 -17.89 -17.86 10.85
CA ALA A 308 -17.83 -16.41 10.79
C ALA A 308 -19.11 -15.83 10.19
N VAL A 309 -19.52 -14.64 10.64
CA VAL A 309 -20.77 -14.01 10.22
C VAL A 309 -20.50 -12.67 9.54
N GLY A 310 -20.92 -12.55 8.28
CA GLY A 310 -20.84 -11.32 7.49
C GLY A 310 -22.20 -10.83 7.06
N ARG A 311 -22.36 -9.50 6.91
CA ARG A 311 -23.61 -8.88 6.43
C ARG A 311 -23.36 -8.06 5.18
N GLY A 312 -24.29 -8.09 4.24
CA GLY A 312 -24.24 -7.31 3.00
C GLY A 312 -25.57 -6.61 2.76
N CYS A 313 -25.52 -5.40 2.22
CA CYS A 313 -26.73 -4.63 1.97
C CYS A 313 -26.68 -3.88 0.62
N ALA A 314 -27.85 -3.73 0.02
CA ALA A 314 -28.08 -2.88 -1.15
C ALA A 314 -29.50 -2.31 -1.10
N ASP A 315 -29.67 -1.11 -1.64
CA ASP A 315 -30.93 -0.33 -1.59
C ASP A 315 -31.46 -0.08 -0.17
N GLY A 316 -30.58 -0.18 0.85
CA GLY A 316 -30.88 0.07 2.26
C GLY A 316 -31.74 -1.01 2.92
N GLU A 317 -32.98 -1.15 2.48
CA GLU A 317 -34.02 -2.00 3.07
C GLU A 317 -34.30 -3.26 2.23
N LYS A 318 -34.13 -3.15 0.90
CA LYS A 318 -34.61 -4.18 -0.03
C LYS A 318 -33.82 -5.48 0.08
N TYR A 319 -32.49 -5.39 0.07
CA TYR A 319 -31.60 -6.54 0.16
C TYR A 319 -30.71 -6.40 1.39
N GLN A 320 -30.93 -7.28 2.35
CA GLN A 320 -30.06 -7.48 3.50
C GLN A 320 -29.79 -8.98 3.57
N PHE A 321 -28.52 -9.35 3.44
CA PHE A 321 -28.08 -10.73 3.46
C PHE A 321 -27.08 -10.95 4.57
N THR A 322 -27.19 -12.08 5.26
CA THR A 322 -26.23 -12.54 6.25
C THR A 322 -25.59 -13.82 5.75
N ALA A 323 -24.27 -13.81 5.57
CA ALA A 323 -23.49 -14.97 5.17
C ALA A 323 -22.88 -15.63 6.42
N LEU A 324 -23.14 -16.92 6.56
CA LEU A 324 -22.46 -17.81 7.48
C LEU A 324 -21.38 -18.53 6.67
N LEU A 325 -20.12 -18.31 7.04
CA LEU A 325 -18.96 -18.86 6.35
C LEU A 325 -18.21 -19.80 7.29
N ARG A 326 -17.87 -20.99 6.80
CA ARG A 326 -17.06 -21.98 7.52
C ARG A 326 -16.01 -22.57 6.58
N GLU A 327 -14.83 -22.84 7.11
CA GLU A 327 -13.82 -23.62 6.39
C GLU A 327 -14.22 -25.11 6.33
N ASN A 328 -14.18 -25.68 5.14
CA ASN A 328 -14.46 -27.07 4.86
C ASN A 328 -13.17 -27.83 4.56
N ARG A 329 -12.81 -28.75 5.47
CA ARG A 329 -11.56 -29.52 5.42
C ARG A 329 -11.53 -30.56 4.30
N ASP A 330 -12.69 -30.90 3.72
CA ASP A 330 -12.82 -31.94 2.69
C ASP A 330 -12.66 -31.37 1.26
N HIS A 331 -12.43 -30.05 1.12
CA HIS A 331 -12.18 -29.38 -0.16
C HIS A 331 -13.34 -29.56 -1.19
N ASN A 332 -14.57 -29.68 -0.67
CA ASN A 332 -15.83 -29.84 -1.40
C ASN A 332 -16.86 -28.75 -1.01
N GLY A 333 -16.37 -27.54 -0.78
CA GLY A 333 -17.12 -26.36 -0.39
C GLY A 333 -18.29 -26.06 -1.31
N ALA A 334 -19.41 -25.64 -0.72
CA ALA A 334 -20.61 -25.28 -1.45
C ALA A 334 -21.23 -23.96 -0.98
N ILE A 335 -21.81 -23.21 -1.92
CA ILE A 335 -22.54 -21.98 -1.63
C ILE A 335 -24.04 -22.25 -1.74
N THR A 336 -24.75 -22.00 -0.65
CA THR A 336 -26.19 -22.16 -0.51
C THR A 336 -26.85 -20.86 -0.09
N ILE A 337 -28.03 -20.57 -0.64
CA ILE A 337 -28.80 -19.37 -0.36
C ILE A 337 -30.23 -19.80 -0.01
N MET A 338 -30.69 -19.47 1.21
CA MET A 338 -32.00 -19.89 1.72
C MET A 338 -32.23 -21.41 1.60
N GLY A 339 -31.20 -22.21 1.92
CA GLY A 339 -31.23 -23.67 1.83
C GLY A 339 -31.24 -24.25 0.41
N LYS A 340 -31.12 -23.43 -0.65
CA LYS A 340 -31.05 -23.88 -2.05
C LYS A 340 -29.65 -23.63 -2.65
N PRO A 341 -29.18 -24.46 -3.60
CA PRO A 341 -27.89 -24.22 -4.27
C PRO A 341 -27.85 -22.88 -5.02
N MET A 342 -26.70 -22.19 -4.99
CA MET A 342 -26.53 -20.87 -5.64
C MET A 342 -26.95 -20.87 -7.12
N ALA A 343 -26.67 -21.95 -7.84
CA ALA A 343 -26.96 -22.13 -9.26
C ALA A 343 -28.47 -21.99 -9.56
N LEU A 344 -29.31 -22.57 -8.70
CA LEU A 344 -30.77 -22.50 -8.83
C LEU A 344 -31.30 -21.11 -8.44
N VAL A 345 -30.75 -20.51 -7.39
CA VAL A 345 -31.24 -19.22 -6.85
C VAL A 345 -30.91 -18.06 -7.78
N LEU A 346 -29.74 -18.10 -8.43
CA LEU A 346 -29.28 -17.10 -9.40
C LEU A 346 -29.61 -17.47 -10.85
N ASP A 347 -30.44 -18.49 -11.07
CA ASP A 347 -30.97 -18.86 -12.40
C ASP A 347 -29.85 -19.17 -13.42
N ASN A 348 -28.76 -19.80 -12.97
CA ASN A 348 -27.56 -20.12 -13.75
C ASN A 348 -26.92 -18.93 -14.52
N LYS A 349 -27.19 -17.69 -14.11
CA LYS A 349 -26.60 -16.50 -14.74
C LYS A 349 -25.17 -16.31 -14.25
N ALA A 350 -24.21 -16.66 -15.10
CA ALA A 350 -22.78 -16.64 -14.78
C ALA A 350 -22.29 -15.28 -14.25
N TRP A 351 -22.72 -14.16 -14.86
CA TRP A 351 -22.32 -12.81 -14.43
C TRP A 351 -22.86 -12.41 -13.04
N LEU A 352 -23.89 -13.10 -12.52
CA LEU A 352 -24.33 -12.93 -11.14
C LEU A 352 -23.51 -13.82 -10.20
N MET A 353 -23.19 -15.04 -10.63
CA MET A 353 -22.45 -16.02 -9.84
C MET A 353 -20.97 -15.65 -9.67
N GLU A 354 -20.33 -15.08 -10.70
CA GLU A 354 -18.94 -14.60 -10.63
C GLU A 354 -18.78 -13.50 -9.57
N MET A 355 -19.80 -12.68 -9.34
CA MET A 355 -19.78 -11.69 -8.27
C MET A 355 -19.63 -12.33 -6.89
N LEU A 356 -20.22 -13.51 -6.66
CA LEU A 356 -20.09 -14.24 -5.40
C LEU A 356 -18.73 -14.91 -5.26
N LEU A 357 -18.05 -15.21 -6.38
CA LEU A 357 -16.73 -15.83 -6.39
C LEU A 357 -15.61 -14.80 -6.14
N MET A 358 -15.80 -13.56 -6.60
CA MET A 358 -14.83 -12.47 -6.53
C MET A 358 -14.16 -12.26 -5.14
N PRO A 359 -14.84 -12.39 -3.98
CA PRO A 359 -14.17 -12.29 -2.68
C PRO A 359 -13.11 -13.38 -2.44
N PHE A 360 -13.31 -14.59 -2.98
CA PHE A 360 -12.32 -15.66 -2.88
C PHE A 360 -11.14 -15.41 -3.81
N ASP A 361 -11.41 -14.94 -5.04
CA ASP A 361 -10.38 -14.59 -6.02
C ASP A 361 -9.46 -13.47 -5.49
N GLU A 362 -10.04 -12.38 -4.99
CA GLU A 362 -9.31 -11.23 -4.46
C GLU A 362 -8.53 -11.55 -3.18
N ALA A 363 -9.03 -12.50 -2.38
CA ALA A 363 -8.30 -13.02 -1.22
C ALA A 363 -7.23 -14.06 -1.60
N ASN A 364 -7.15 -14.43 -2.88
CA ASN A 364 -6.30 -15.51 -3.40
C ASN A 364 -6.54 -16.84 -2.68
N LEU A 365 -7.80 -17.22 -2.54
CA LEU A 365 -8.26 -18.43 -1.86
C LEU A 365 -9.06 -19.32 -2.81
N ASP A 366 -9.00 -20.63 -2.59
CA ASP A 366 -9.91 -21.56 -3.28
C ASP A 366 -11.28 -21.54 -2.61
N TYR A 367 -12.32 -21.20 -3.37
CA TYR A 367 -13.70 -21.18 -2.88
C TYR A 367 -14.17 -22.56 -2.38
N ARG A 368 -13.53 -23.64 -2.84
CA ARG A 368 -13.85 -25.03 -2.48
C ARG A 368 -13.43 -25.40 -1.05
N ASP A 369 -12.62 -24.57 -0.40
CA ASP A 369 -12.29 -24.73 1.02
C ASP A 369 -13.36 -24.11 1.93
N PHE A 370 -14.45 -23.56 1.39
CA PHE A 370 -15.44 -22.85 2.19
C PHE A 370 -16.87 -23.30 1.92
N ASP A 371 -17.59 -23.54 3.00
CA ASP A 371 -19.04 -23.67 3.00
C ASP A 371 -19.68 -22.33 3.33
N VAL A 372 -20.58 -21.88 2.46
CA VAL A 372 -21.30 -20.62 2.62
C VAL A 372 -22.80 -20.91 2.67
N HIS A 373 -23.45 -20.43 3.73
CA HIS A 373 -24.90 -20.36 3.77
C HIS A 373 -25.37 -18.91 3.93
N ILE A 374 -26.21 -18.44 3.02
CA ILE A 374 -26.69 -17.06 3.02
C ILE A 374 -28.17 -17.00 3.38
N VAL A 375 -28.50 -16.17 4.35
CA VAL A 375 -29.86 -15.87 4.82
C VAL A 375 -30.28 -14.50 4.29
N LEU A 376 -31.52 -14.39 3.79
CA LEU A 376 -32.15 -13.12 3.42
C LEU A 376 -32.92 -12.58 4.63
N GLU A 377 -32.49 -11.42 5.13
CA GLU A 377 -33.15 -10.67 6.22
C GLU A 377 -34.04 -9.54 5.68
N GLY A 378 -33.83 -9.11 4.43
CA GLY A 378 -34.58 -8.05 3.78
C GLY A 378 -35.95 -8.48 3.24
N HIS A 379 -36.45 -7.76 2.24
CA HIS A 379 -37.73 -8.08 1.62
C HIS A 379 -37.65 -9.36 0.79
N ALA A 380 -38.34 -10.40 1.25
CA ALA A 380 -38.48 -11.66 0.51
C ALA A 380 -39.18 -11.42 -0.84
N MET A 381 -38.57 -11.96 -1.89
CA MET A 381 -39.13 -11.94 -3.25
C MET A 381 -38.96 -13.31 -3.91
N PRO A 382 -39.83 -13.70 -4.85
CA PRO A 382 -39.77 -15.02 -5.48
C PRO A 382 -38.44 -15.30 -6.20
N SER A 383 -37.83 -14.28 -6.78
CA SER A 383 -36.52 -14.38 -7.43
C SER A 383 -35.65 -13.20 -7.01
N ILE A 384 -34.45 -13.53 -6.50
CA ILE A 384 -33.41 -12.57 -6.17
C ILE A 384 -32.32 -12.51 -7.26
N ALA A 385 -32.57 -13.09 -8.45
CA ALA A 385 -31.60 -13.17 -9.54
C ALA A 385 -31.48 -11.83 -10.30
N ASN A 386 -30.86 -10.84 -9.67
CA ASN A 386 -30.53 -9.55 -10.25
C ASN A 386 -29.18 -9.01 -9.73
N GLU A 387 -28.59 -8.06 -10.44
CA GLU A 387 -27.25 -7.51 -10.13
C GLU A 387 -27.18 -6.82 -8.77
N ILE A 388 -28.26 -6.17 -8.33
CA ILE A 388 -28.30 -5.44 -7.05
C ILE A 388 -28.26 -6.43 -5.88
N ALA A 389 -29.03 -7.52 -5.97
CA ALA A 389 -29.00 -8.60 -4.99
C ALA A 389 -27.63 -9.32 -5.01
N ALA A 390 -27.08 -9.61 -6.19
CA ALA A 390 -25.75 -10.22 -6.33
C ALA A 390 -24.64 -9.34 -5.72
N PHE A 391 -24.73 -8.01 -5.87
CA PHE A 391 -23.84 -7.06 -5.21
C PHE A 391 -23.90 -7.16 -3.68
N ALA A 392 -25.11 -7.29 -3.11
CA ALA A 392 -25.28 -7.46 -1.67
C ALA A 392 -24.81 -8.84 -1.17
N LEU A 393 -25.00 -9.90 -1.97
CA LEU A 393 -24.48 -11.25 -1.69
C LEU A 393 -22.94 -11.27 -1.70
N ARG A 394 -22.31 -10.64 -2.69
CA ARG A 394 -20.85 -10.48 -2.74
C ARG A 394 -20.32 -9.78 -1.50
N MET A 395 -20.99 -8.70 -1.07
CA MET A 395 -20.60 -7.95 0.11
C MET A 395 -20.74 -8.76 1.41
N SER A 396 -21.80 -9.58 1.54
CA SER A 396 -21.98 -10.42 2.73
C SER A 396 -20.89 -11.49 2.84
N ILE A 397 -20.55 -12.16 1.74
CA ILE A 397 -19.44 -13.13 1.66
C ILE A 397 -18.12 -12.46 2.00
N ALA A 398 -17.80 -11.32 1.37
CA ALA A 398 -16.56 -10.60 1.63
C ALA A 398 -16.42 -10.18 3.10
N ASN A 399 -17.50 -9.70 3.73
CA ASN A 399 -17.49 -9.37 5.14
C ASN A 399 -17.30 -10.60 6.03
N ALA A 400 -17.90 -11.74 5.70
CA ALA A 400 -17.72 -12.99 6.46
C ALA A 400 -16.28 -13.50 6.35
N LEU A 401 -15.69 -13.42 5.14
CA LEU A 401 -14.32 -13.84 4.88
C LEU A 401 -13.30 -13.01 5.68
N VAL A 402 -13.53 -11.69 5.80
CA VAL A 402 -12.72 -10.81 6.65
C VAL A 402 -12.77 -11.21 8.12
N LYS A 403 -13.92 -11.66 8.62
CA LYS A 403 -14.06 -12.11 10.02
C LYS A 403 -13.39 -13.46 10.27
N LEU A 404 -13.36 -14.33 9.27
CA LEU A 404 -12.68 -15.62 9.33
C LEU A 404 -11.16 -15.48 9.21
N LEU A 405 -10.69 -14.69 8.23
CA LEU A 405 -9.28 -14.53 7.88
C LEU A 405 -8.90 -13.04 7.82
N PRO A 406 -8.41 -12.43 8.91
CA PRO A 406 -8.34 -10.97 9.00
C PRO A 406 -7.39 -10.28 8.02
N LEU A 407 -6.29 -10.93 7.62
CA LEU A 407 -5.34 -10.37 6.65
C LEU A 407 -5.94 -10.22 5.25
N THR A 408 -6.96 -11.02 4.90
CA THR A 408 -7.68 -10.92 3.63
C THR A 408 -8.42 -9.59 3.48
N ARG A 409 -8.61 -8.85 4.57
CA ARG A 409 -9.23 -7.52 4.54
C ARG A 409 -8.46 -6.53 3.68
N ILE A 410 -7.15 -6.64 3.59
CA ILE A 410 -6.32 -5.69 2.83
C ILE A 410 -6.67 -5.72 1.34
N PRO A 411 -6.57 -6.86 0.62
CA PRO A 411 -6.94 -6.92 -0.79
C PRO A 411 -8.42 -6.61 -1.00
N LEU A 412 -9.32 -7.17 -0.19
CA LEU A 412 -10.78 -6.94 -0.31
C LEU A 412 -11.18 -5.47 -0.13
N LYS A 413 -10.46 -4.73 0.72
CA LYS A 413 -10.69 -3.29 0.88
C LYS A 413 -10.18 -2.50 -0.32
N LYS A 414 -9.03 -2.87 -0.89
CA LYS A 414 -8.42 -2.20 -2.06
C LYS A 414 -9.21 -2.44 -3.34
N SER A 415 -9.78 -3.62 -3.54
CA SER A 415 -10.66 -3.95 -4.67
C SER A 415 -12.10 -3.41 -4.51
N GLY A 416 -12.41 -2.78 -3.36
CA GLY A 416 -13.69 -2.10 -3.13
C GLY A 416 -14.86 -3.04 -2.79
N LEU A 417 -14.61 -4.31 -2.47
CA LEU A 417 -15.64 -5.29 -2.12
C LEU A 417 -16.33 -5.00 -0.78
N LEU A 418 -15.59 -4.45 0.18
CA LEU A 418 -16.10 -4.06 1.49
C LEU A 418 -16.76 -2.66 1.49
N SER A 419 -16.86 -2.01 0.33
CA SER A 419 -17.44 -0.68 0.21
C SER A 419 -18.96 -0.75 0.10
N VAL A 420 -19.67 0.05 0.89
CA VAL A 420 -21.13 0.09 0.90
C VAL A 420 -21.61 1.25 0.05
N ASP A 421 -22.33 0.93 -1.03
CA ASP A 421 -23.03 1.90 -1.84
C ASP A 421 -24.39 2.24 -1.20
N ARG A 422 -24.67 3.54 -1.03
CA ARG A 422 -25.84 4.07 -0.32
C ARG A 422 -26.94 4.56 -1.26
N ARG A 423 -27.05 3.98 -2.46
CA ARG A 423 -28.17 4.23 -3.38
C ARG A 423 -29.47 3.61 -2.84
N ARG A 424 -30.58 4.25 -3.19
CA ARG A 424 -31.96 3.80 -2.91
C ARG A 424 -32.86 4.23 -4.05
N GLU A 425 -33.90 3.45 -4.32
CA GLU A 425 -35.01 3.93 -5.15
C GLU A 425 -35.66 5.16 -4.50
N ARG A 426 -36.13 6.12 -5.33
CA ARG A 426 -36.89 7.26 -4.80
C ARG A 426 -38.16 6.74 -4.11
N GLY A 427 -38.43 7.25 -2.91
CA GLY A 427 -39.64 6.92 -2.16
C GLY A 427 -40.91 7.26 -2.95
N GLN A 428 -41.96 6.49 -2.70
CA GLN A 428 -43.26 6.69 -3.33
C GLN A 428 -43.79 8.10 -2.98
N PHE A 429 -44.09 8.91 -3.99
CA PHE A 429 -44.62 10.26 -3.83
C PHE A 429 -45.79 10.53 -4.80
N PRO A 430 -47.00 10.84 -4.29
CA PRO A 430 -48.23 10.94 -5.09
C PRO A 430 -48.26 12.11 -6.09
N GLY A 431 -47.30 13.05 -5.99
CA GLY A 431 -47.16 14.15 -6.95
C GLY A 431 -46.61 13.72 -8.32
N TYR A 432 -45.95 12.56 -8.41
CA TYR A 432 -45.49 12.00 -9.68
C TYR A 432 -46.52 11.04 -10.29
N LEU A 433 -46.59 10.99 -11.62
CA LEU A 433 -47.50 10.09 -12.35
C LEU A 433 -47.17 8.62 -12.12
N ASP A 434 -45.88 8.28 -12.12
CA ASP A 434 -45.35 6.94 -11.85
C ASP A 434 -45.08 6.70 -10.35
N GLY A 435 -45.41 7.68 -9.51
CA GLY A 435 -45.11 7.65 -8.08
C GLY A 435 -43.65 7.92 -7.70
N LYS A 436 -42.72 8.13 -8.66
CA LYS A 436 -41.28 8.24 -8.36
C LYS A 436 -40.55 9.42 -9.02
N LYS A 437 -40.66 9.58 -10.35
CA LYS A 437 -39.85 10.56 -11.10
C LYS A 437 -40.61 11.38 -12.14
N VAL A 438 -41.69 10.85 -12.72
CA VAL A 438 -42.36 11.49 -13.85
C VAL A 438 -43.33 12.56 -13.35
N LYS A 439 -43.02 13.83 -13.61
CA LYS A 439 -43.93 14.94 -13.27
C LYS A 439 -45.22 14.86 -14.09
N ARG A 440 -46.31 15.43 -13.56
CA ARG A 440 -47.59 15.57 -14.28
C ARG A 440 -47.43 16.45 -15.53
N LYS A 441 -48.32 16.29 -16.50
CA LYS A 441 -48.32 17.09 -17.74
C LYS A 441 -48.39 18.58 -17.41
N PHE A 442 -47.50 19.35 -18.04
CA PHE A 442 -47.47 20.80 -17.94
C PHE A 442 -48.18 21.41 -19.14
N ALA A 443 -49.02 22.42 -18.91
CA ALA A 443 -49.66 23.22 -19.95
C ALA A 443 -49.40 24.70 -19.69
N LYS A 444 -48.88 25.42 -20.69
CA LYS A 444 -48.71 26.88 -20.63
C LYS A 444 -50.06 27.56 -20.85
N ARG A 445 -50.32 28.63 -20.10
CA ARG A 445 -51.59 29.38 -20.15
C ARG A 445 -51.69 30.24 -21.39
#